data_AF-A0A1G5SDV3-F1
#
_entry.id   AF-A0A1G5SDV3-F1
#
_cell.length_a   1.000
_cell.length_b   1.000
_cell.length_c   1.000
_cell.angle_alpha   90.00
_cell.angle_beta   90.00
_cell.angle_gamma   90.00
#
_symmetry.space_group_name_H-M   'P 1'
#
loop_
_entity.id
_entity.type
_entity.pdbx_description
1 polymer ?
#
loop_
_entity_poly.entity_id
_entity_poly.type
_entity_poly.pdbx_seq_one_letter_code
_entity_poly.pdbx_strand_id
1 'polypeptide(L)'
;MSKIIVAAFVSVFLLGSTAAIASGNTESSLTPIAAKDILNYLSCKDKKPTDVVKSRTDVENGKIVRVKCADVIAIVEKARSESGDAWQGGY
;
A
#
# COMPACT_ATOMS: atom_id res chain seq x y z
N MET A 1 -38.59 -28.19 -11.92
CA MET A 1 -37.71 -27.17 -11.31
C MET A 1 -37.69 -25.96 -12.23
N SER A 2 -38.29 -24.87 -11.78
CA SER A 2 -38.80 -23.78 -12.63
C SER A 2 -37.69 -22.81 -13.03
N LYS A 3 -37.72 -22.37 -14.29
CA LYS A 3 -36.86 -21.31 -14.86
C LYS A 3 -36.87 -20.01 -14.02
N ILE A 4 -37.92 -19.82 -13.23
CA ILE A 4 -38.10 -18.70 -12.31
C ILE A 4 -37.09 -18.74 -11.14
N ILE A 5 -36.74 -19.92 -10.63
CA ILE A 5 -35.78 -20.04 -9.53
C ILE A 5 -34.38 -19.64 -10.02
N VAL A 6 -33.99 -20.10 -11.22
CA VAL A 6 -32.69 -19.75 -11.82
C VAL A 6 -32.60 -18.24 -12.09
N ALA A 7 -33.67 -17.63 -12.61
CA ALA A 7 -33.72 -16.19 -12.86
C ALA A 7 -33.57 -15.35 -11.57
N ALA A 8 -34.15 -15.81 -10.46
CA ALA A 8 -34.03 -15.13 -9.17
C ALA A 8 -32.61 -15.18 -8.58
N PHE A 9 -31.88 -16.28 -8.76
CA PHE A 9 -30.48 -16.35 -8.31
C PHE A 9 -29.54 -15.47 -9.15
N VAL A 10 -29.78 -15.37 -10.46
CA VAL A 10 -28.97 -14.51 -11.34
C VAL A 10 -29.20 -13.03 -11.06
N SER A 11 -30.43 -12.60 -10.75
CA SER A 11 -30.72 -11.19 -10.44
C SER A 11 -30.11 -10.75 -9.11
N VAL A 12 -30.10 -11.60 -8.08
CA VAL A 12 -29.44 -11.31 -6.78
C VAL A 12 -27.92 -11.24 -6.93
N PHE A 13 -27.32 -12.07 -7.79
CA PHE A 13 -25.88 -12.03 -8.04
C PHE A 13 -25.44 -10.75 -8.78
N LEU A 14 -26.24 -10.28 -9.74
CA LEU A 14 -25.95 -9.04 -10.48
C LEU A 14 -26.17 -7.77 -9.63
N LEU A 15 -27.14 -7.78 -8.71
CA LEU A 15 -27.41 -6.64 -7.81
C LEU A 15 -26.52 -6.66 -6.54
N GLY A 16 -26.03 -7.82 -6.12
CA GLY A 16 -25.16 -7.97 -4.95
C GLY A 16 -23.69 -7.62 -5.20
N SER A 17 -23.27 -7.54 -6.46
CA SER A 17 -21.85 -7.34 -6.83
C SER A 17 -21.38 -5.88 -6.80
N THR A 18 -22.27 -4.90 -6.58
CA THR A 18 -21.90 -3.47 -6.59
C THR A 18 -21.64 -2.87 -5.20
N ALA A 19 -21.76 -3.65 -4.13
CA ALA A 19 -21.46 -3.18 -2.77
C ALA A 19 -20.05 -3.63 -2.32
N ALA A 20 -19.03 -3.34 -3.13
CA ALA A 20 -17.69 -3.19 -2.57
C ALA A 20 -17.67 -1.86 -1.80
N ILE A 21 -18.19 -1.85 -0.57
CA ILE A 21 -17.89 -0.79 0.37
C ILE A 21 -16.44 -1.00 0.77
N ALA A 22 -15.53 -0.47 -0.04
CA ALA A 22 -14.24 -0.08 0.47
C ALA A 22 -14.55 0.97 1.54
N SER A 23 -14.54 0.56 2.81
CA SER A 23 -14.51 1.46 3.95
C SER A 23 -13.17 2.21 3.88
N GLY A 24 -13.10 3.15 2.95
CA GLY A 24 -12.00 4.07 2.78
C GLY A 24 -12.58 5.43 3.06
N ASN A 25 -12.12 6.06 4.13
CA ASN A 25 -12.22 7.51 4.22
C ASN A 25 -11.75 8.07 2.87
N THR A 26 -12.54 8.95 2.25
CA THR A 26 -12.22 9.50 0.91
C THR A 26 -10.89 10.26 0.91
N GLU A 27 -10.38 10.58 2.09
CA GLU A 27 -9.11 11.24 2.32
C GLU A 27 -8.31 10.44 3.36
N SER A 28 -7.07 10.09 3.06
CA SER A 28 -6.18 9.52 4.07
C SER A 28 -5.59 10.66 4.89
N SER A 29 -5.67 10.56 6.21
CA SER A 29 -4.93 11.45 7.11
C SER A 29 -3.43 11.15 7.08
N LEU A 30 -3.00 10.07 6.42
CA LEU A 30 -1.60 9.72 6.20
C LEU A 30 -1.10 10.26 4.86
N THR A 31 0.02 10.97 4.89
CA THR A 31 0.81 11.30 3.71
C THR A 31 1.07 10.05 2.86
N PRO A 32 0.71 10.07 1.57
CA PRO A 32 0.96 8.96 0.66
C PRO A 32 2.45 8.65 0.51
N ILE A 33 2.82 7.37 0.65
CA ILE A 33 4.16 6.86 0.40
C ILE A 33 4.07 5.85 -0.74
N ALA A 34 4.97 5.95 -1.73
CA ALA A 34 4.98 5.00 -2.84
C ALA A 34 5.30 3.58 -2.35
N ALA A 35 4.65 2.57 -2.92
CA ALA A 35 4.79 1.17 -2.50
C ALA A 35 6.25 0.67 -2.57
N LYS A 36 7.01 1.12 -3.58
CA LYS A 36 8.46 0.80 -3.71
C LYS A 36 9.24 1.24 -2.47
N ASP A 37 8.92 2.41 -1.93
CA ASP A 37 9.65 3.00 -0.80
C ASP A 37 9.26 2.30 0.51
N ILE A 38 8.00 1.88 0.65
CA ILE A 38 7.56 1.00 1.75
C ILE A 38 8.31 -0.35 1.71
N LEU A 39 8.39 -1.00 0.54
CA LEU A 39 9.07 -2.30 0.40
C LEU A 39 10.58 -2.20 0.67
N ASN A 40 11.19 -1.10 0.24
CA ASN A 40 12.60 -0.82 0.51
C ASN A 40 12.82 -0.51 2.00
N TYR A 41 11.90 0.23 2.63
CA TYR A 41 11.92 0.53 4.06
C TYR A 41 11.82 -0.74 4.91
N LEU A 42 10.89 -1.63 4.58
CA LEU A 42 10.75 -2.93 5.22
C LEU A 42 12.00 -3.80 5.04
N SER A 43 12.66 -3.73 3.89
CA SER A 43 13.92 -4.42 3.63
C SER A 43 15.11 -3.87 4.45
N CYS A 44 14.96 -2.67 5.01
CA CYS A 44 15.97 -1.97 5.80
C CYS A 44 15.71 -2.00 7.33
N LYS A 45 14.62 -2.60 7.80
CA LYS A 45 14.21 -2.66 9.22
C LYS A 45 15.32 -3.09 10.19
N ASP A 46 16.05 -4.15 9.83
CA ASP A 46 17.09 -4.75 10.68
C ASP A 46 18.51 -4.45 10.18
N LYS A 47 18.66 -3.38 9.40
CA LYS A 47 19.92 -3.01 8.75
C LYS A 47 20.42 -1.66 9.21
N LYS A 48 21.72 -1.43 9.06
CA LYS A 48 22.31 -0.13 9.38
C LYS A 48 21.89 0.89 8.31
N PRO A 49 21.74 2.18 8.64
CA PRO A 49 21.44 3.23 7.65
C PRO A 49 22.48 3.31 6.51
N THR A 50 23.72 2.92 6.79
CA THR A 50 24.81 2.87 5.80
C THR A 50 24.71 1.71 4.82
N ASP A 51 23.87 0.71 5.10
CA ASP A 51 23.74 -0.48 4.27
C ASP A 51 22.99 -0.17 2.97
N VAL A 52 23.31 -0.98 1.95
CA VAL A 52 22.69 -0.89 0.63
C VAL A 52 21.94 -2.19 0.36
N VAL A 53 20.65 -2.06 0.05
CA VAL A 53 19.76 -3.17 -0.30
C VAL A 53 19.39 -3.12 -1.77
N LYS A 54 18.92 -4.25 -2.30
CA LYS A 54 18.32 -4.29 -3.62
C LYS A 54 16.86 -3.84 -3.54
N SER A 55 16.42 -3.01 -4.47
CA SER A 55 15.00 -2.69 -4.64
C SER A 55 14.21 -3.98 -4.89
N ARG A 56 12.99 -4.02 -4.38
CA ARG A 56 12.07 -5.15 -4.60
C ARG A 56 11.24 -5.00 -5.87
N THR A 57 11.20 -3.79 -6.46
CA THR A 57 10.33 -3.47 -7.59
C THR A 57 11.09 -2.89 -8.78
N ASP A 58 12.24 -2.25 -8.56
CA ASP A 58 12.88 -1.46 -9.61
C ASP A 58 14.06 -2.18 -10.26
N VAL A 59 14.04 -2.19 -11.59
CA VAL A 59 15.14 -2.67 -12.45
C VAL A 59 15.45 -1.58 -13.46
N GLU A 60 16.70 -1.12 -13.46
CA GLU A 60 17.20 -0.13 -14.41
C GLU A 60 18.43 -0.70 -15.13
N ASN A 61 18.48 -0.50 -16.45
CA ASN A 61 19.60 -0.98 -17.28
C ASN A 61 19.90 -2.48 -17.10
N GLY A 62 18.84 -3.30 -16.95
CA GLY A 62 18.94 -4.74 -16.74
C GLY A 62 19.48 -5.15 -15.36
N LYS A 63 19.59 -4.21 -14.40
CA LYS A 63 20.08 -4.49 -13.05
C LYS A 63 19.06 -4.03 -12.02
N ILE A 64 18.87 -4.83 -10.98
CA ILE A 64 18.05 -4.43 -9.83
C ILE A 64 18.69 -3.20 -9.18
N VAL A 65 17.89 -2.14 -9.02
CA VAL A 65 18.34 -0.88 -8.43
C VAL A 65 18.84 -1.13 -7.01
N ARG A 66 19.93 -0.45 -6.63
CA ARG A 66 20.47 -0.50 -5.28
C ARG A 66 20.05 0.76 -4.53
N VAL A 67 19.57 0.56 -3.31
CA VAL A 67 18.97 1.61 -2.50
C VAL A 67 19.68 1.65 -1.15
N LYS A 68 20.12 2.84 -0.72
CA LYS A 68 20.73 3.03 0.58
C LYS A 68 19.66 3.14 1.64
N CYS A 69 19.82 2.45 2.76
CA CYS A 69 18.79 2.40 3.80
C CYS A 69 18.51 3.78 4.42
N ALA A 70 19.54 4.62 4.61
CA ALA A 70 19.37 6.00 5.10
C ALA A 70 18.38 6.82 4.25
N ASP A 71 18.45 6.69 2.93
CA ASP A 71 17.65 7.51 2.01
C ASP A 71 16.16 7.13 2.12
N VAL A 72 15.87 5.84 2.23
CA VAL A 72 14.49 5.35 2.35
C VAL A 72 13.90 5.60 3.73
N ILE A 73 14.71 5.46 4.78
CA ILE A 73 14.31 5.80 6.14
C ILE A 73 13.90 7.28 6.19
N ALA A 74 14.69 8.17 5.59
CA ALA A 74 14.39 9.60 5.52
C ALA A 74 13.08 9.90 4.76
N ILE A 75 12.79 9.18 3.67
CA ILE A 75 11.51 9.33 2.94
C ILE A 75 10.32 8.98 3.85
N VAL A 76 10.40 7.85 4.57
CA VAL A 76 9.31 7.39 5.43
C VAL A 76 9.19 8.27 6.68
N GLU A 77 10.30 8.73 7.27
CA GLU A 77 10.29 9.66 8.41
C GLU A 77 9.73 11.02 8.03
N LYS A 78 10.05 11.53 6.84
CA LYS A 78 9.46 12.76 6.32
C LYS A 78 7.94 12.63 6.18
N ALA A 79 7.48 11.56 5.53
CA ALA A 79 6.05 11.29 5.40
C ALA A 79 5.38 11.10 6.78
N ARG A 80 6.10 10.54 7.75
CA ARG A 80 5.64 10.45 9.15
C ARG A 80 5.45 11.80 9.81
N SER A 81 6.45 12.67 9.67
CA SER A 81 6.38 14.03 10.19
C SER A 81 5.26 14.84 9.54
N GLU A 82 5.03 14.66 8.24
CA GLU A 82 4.00 15.39 7.50
C GLU A 82 2.57 15.00 7.89
N SER A 83 2.33 13.74 8.26
CA SER A 83 1.00 13.35 8.73
C SER A 83 0.76 13.55 10.23
N GLY A 84 1.77 14.02 10.98
CA GLY A 84 1.62 14.35 12.41
C GLY A 84 0.98 13.23 13.25
N ASP A 85 -0.05 13.59 14.03
CA ASP A 85 -0.71 12.69 14.98
C ASP A 85 -1.57 11.60 14.30
N ALA A 86 -1.85 11.71 12.99
CA ALA A 86 -2.56 10.67 12.25
C ALA A 86 -1.83 9.32 12.29
N TRP A 87 -0.50 9.32 12.44
CA TRP A 87 0.30 8.10 12.61
C TRP A 87 0.15 7.44 13.97
N GLN A 88 -0.28 8.18 14.99
CA GLN A 88 -0.39 7.69 16.37
C GLN A 88 -1.74 6.99 16.63
N GLY A 89 -2.61 6.88 15.62
CA GLY A 89 -3.93 6.28 15.74
C GLY A 89 -4.97 7.20 16.38
N GLY A 90 -4.75 8.53 16.31
CA GLY A 90 -5.74 9.52 16.74
C GLY A 90 -6.99 9.46 15.84
N TYR A 91 -8.05 8.87 16.38
CA TYR A 91 -9.44 9.12 15.99
C TYR A 91 -10.05 10.12 16.97
#